data_AF-A0A9N8J4Y1-F1
#
_entry.id   AF-A0A9N8J4Y1-F1
#
_cell.length_a   1.000
_cell.length_b   1.000
_cell.length_c   1.000
_cell.angle_alpha   90.00
_cell.angle_beta   90.00
_cell.angle_gamma   90.00
#
_symmetry.space_group_name_H-M   'P 1'
#
loop_
_entity.id
_entity.type
_entity.pdbx_description
1 polymer ?
#
loop_
_entity_poly.entity_id
_entity_poly.type
_entity_poly.pdbx_seq_one_letter_code
_entity_poly.pdbx_strand_id
1 'polypeptide(L)'
;MSGYYNYYKVDKNKTSVTLLSKLNDIKLQPKQLYHFKDKQITNFRDYVIEITQNSIFTKISFEQLIFKVKTDFYKINPSEFEAIMDWVHKYYNDNEDIDKFLIELGLEEIESFNTKFENDLFFFGINGINNYYSTIKKDNFWKELDTLSNAEEMNLVLDFLTFLMIKFIISNTETNTKEQFELINKLENAEGKTELKEAACLFFETLKDMNSDYSKMYSDSIHYFSQNAESLLSKIEDFQAGIANYNGVIFIEACF
;
A
#
# COMPACT_ATOMS: atom_id res chain seq x y z
N MET A 1 8.30 -12.12 -1.88
CA MET A 1 8.44 -12.21 -0.41
C MET A 1 7.04 -12.19 0.16
N SER A 2 6.71 -13.09 1.09
CA SER A 2 5.39 -13.13 1.73
C SER A 2 5.37 -12.15 2.92
N GLY A 3 4.54 -11.13 2.82
CA GLY A 3 4.27 -10.12 3.83
C GLY A 3 3.00 -9.38 3.42
N TYR A 4 2.34 -8.73 4.37
CA TYR A 4 1.25 -7.78 4.07
C TYR A 4 1.79 -6.36 4.22
N TYR A 5 1.03 -5.38 3.73
CA TYR A 5 1.42 -3.99 3.81
C TYR A 5 0.52 -3.21 4.77
N ASN A 6 1.13 -2.28 5.49
CA ASN A 6 0.41 -1.22 6.16
C ASN A 6 0.50 0.07 5.33
N TYR A 7 -0.61 0.80 5.26
CA TYR A 7 -0.72 2.02 4.45
C TYR A 7 -0.99 3.21 5.34
N TYR A 8 -0.21 4.27 5.14
CA TYR A 8 -0.25 5.44 5.99
C TYR A 8 -0.60 6.69 5.21
N LYS A 9 -1.60 7.43 5.69
CA LYS A 9 -1.73 8.85 5.38
C LYS A 9 -0.78 9.64 6.24
N VAL A 10 -0.30 10.72 5.66
CA VAL A 10 0.56 11.67 6.35
C VAL A 10 -0.11 13.03 6.49
N ASP A 11 -0.20 13.48 7.74
CA ASP A 11 -0.36 14.89 8.09
C ASP A 11 1.03 15.54 8.13
N LYS A 12 1.37 16.27 7.06
CA LYS A 12 2.66 16.93 6.90
C LYS A 12 2.95 17.95 8.01
N ASN A 13 1.92 18.57 8.58
CA ASN A 13 2.11 19.61 9.59
C ASN A 13 2.47 18.95 10.92
N LYS A 14 1.75 17.88 11.31
CA LYS A 14 2.08 17.10 12.50
C LYS A 14 3.46 16.46 12.39
N THR A 15 3.74 15.72 11.30
CA THR A 15 5.03 15.06 11.10
C THR A 15 6.22 16.03 11.17
N SER A 16 6.10 17.23 10.61
CA SER A 16 7.18 18.24 10.67
C SER A 16 7.53 18.71 12.09
N VAL A 17 6.61 18.56 13.05
CA VAL A 17 6.77 19.04 14.44
C VAL A 17 6.97 17.88 15.41
N THR A 18 6.04 16.92 15.45
CA THR A 18 6.00 15.86 16.46
C THR A 18 7.01 14.77 16.13
N LEU A 19 6.98 14.23 14.90
CA LEU A 19 7.94 13.22 14.46
C LEU A 19 9.37 13.78 14.44
N LEU A 20 9.57 15.00 13.94
CA LEU A 20 10.90 15.63 13.95
C LEU A 20 11.51 15.73 15.35
N SER A 21 10.69 16.03 16.38
CA SER A 21 11.13 16.06 17.77
C SER A 21 11.60 14.68 18.25
N LYS A 22 10.87 13.61 17.89
CA LYS A 22 11.22 12.23 18.25
C LYS A 22 12.47 11.72 17.54
N LEU A 23 12.65 12.04 16.26
CA LEU A 23 13.83 11.64 15.49
C LEU A 23 15.12 12.34 15.95
N ASN A 24 15.01 13.51 16.59
CA ASN A 24 16.15 14.23 17.16
C ASN A 24 16.40 13.93 18.64
N ASP A 25 15.64 13.01 19.24
CA ASP A 25 15.88 12.63 20.63
C ASP A 25 17.19 11.85 20.75
N ILE A 26 18.10 12.38 21.56
CA ILE A 26 19.47 11.89 21.73
C ILE A 26 19.62 10.88 22.87
N LYS A 27 18.55 10.59 23.64
CA LYS A 27 18.61 9.70 24.80
C LYS A 27 17.40 8.77 24.88
N LEU A 28 17.17 8.02 23.80
CA LEU A 28 16.19 6.94 23.82
C LEU A 28 16.86 5.67 24.31
N GLN A 29 16.38 5.13 25.42
CA GLN A 29 16.79 3.78 25.80
C GLN A 29 16.06 2.79 24.88
N PRO A 30 16.78 1.95 24.11
CA PRO A 30 16.14 0.90 23.34
C PRO A 30 15.37 0.01 24.30
N LYS A 31 14.06 -0.06 24.12
CA LYS A 31 13.20 -0.97 24.88
C LYS A 31 13.25 -2.39 24.32
N GLN A 32 13.50 -2.51 23.01
CA GLN A 32 14.02 -3.71 22.37
C GLN A 32 15.44 -3.44 21.87
N LEU A 33 16.40 -4.30 22.22
CA LEU A 33 17.76 -4.19 21.71
C LEU A 33 17.75 -4.53 20.22
N TYR A 34 18.14 -3.56 19.38
CA TYR A 34 18.66 -3.94 18.08
C TYR A 34 19.88 -4.83 18.29
N HIS A 35 19.82 -6.07 17.81
CA HIS A 35 20.96 -6.98 17.82
C HIS A 35 21.98 -6.60 16.74
N PHE A 36 22.55 -5.38 16.81
CA PHE A 36 23.86 -5.15 16.24
C PHE A 36 24.85 -5.77 17.22
N LYS A 37 25.55 -6.83 16.79
CA LYS A 37 26.33 -7.73 17.65
C LYS A 37 27.23 -7.03 18.68
N ASP A 38 27.65 -5.78 18.42
CA ASP A 38 28.64 -5.06 19.21
C ASP A 38 28.23 -3.62 19.61
N LYS A 39 26.99 -3.16 19.39
CA LYS A 39 26.60 -1.75 19.66
C LYS A 39 25.19 -1.59 20.25
N GLN A 40 25.10 -0.79 21.31
CA GLN A 40 23.84 -0.26 21.80
C GLN A 40 23.51 1.03 21.05
N ILE A 41 22.48 1.00 20.23
CA ILE A 41 21.96 2.19 19.54
C ILE A 41 20.97 2.89 20.47
N THR A 42 21.14 4.20 20.67
CA THR A 42 20.31 5.00 21.61
C THR A 42 19.72 6.27 21.00
N ASN A 43 19.98 6.51 19.72
CA ASN A 43 19.45 7.63 18.96
C ASN A 43 19.27 7.25 17.50
N PHE A 44 18.38 7.97 16.81
CA PHE A 44 17.99 7.65 15.43
C PHE A 44 19.14 7.86 14.44
N ARG A 45 20.06 8.79 14.72
CA ARG A 45 21.21 9.04 13.84
C ARG A 45 22.12 7.82 13.76
N ASP A 46 22.51 7.26 14.90
CA ASP A 46 23.37 6.09 14.97
C ASP A 46 22.68 4.87 14.36
N TYR A 47 21.36 4.75 14.52
CA TYR A 47 20.55 3.75 13.83
C TYR A 47 20.67 3.86 12.31
N VAL A 48 20.41 5.04 11.75
CA VAL A 48 20.49 5.28 10.30
C VAL A 48 21.90 4.99 9.76
N ILE A 49 22.95 5.37 10.50
CA ILE A 49 24.33 5.07 10.14
C ILE A 49 24.55 3.55 10.09
N GLU A 50 24.10 2.83 11.11
CA GLU A 50 24.34 1.39 11.24
C GLU A 50 23.59 0.58 10.17
N ILE A 51 22.30 0.87 9.90
CA ILE A 51 21.56 0.19 8.82
C ILE A 51 22.15 0.50 7.44
N THR A 52 22.68 1.71 7.24
CA THR A 52 23.28 2.11 5.97
C THR A 52 24.66 1.47 5.76
N GLN A 53 25.46 1.30 6.81
CA GLN A 53 26.76 0.64 6.74
C GLN A 53 26.62 -0.87 6.45
N ASN A 54 25.54 -1.49 6.94
CA ASN A 54 25.28 -2.91 6.76
C ASN A 54 24.43 -3.23 5.51
N SER A 55 23.89 -2.21 4.82
CA SER A 55 23.10 -2.39 3.59
C SER A 55 23.94 -2.23 2.34
N ILE A 56 23.80 -3.17 1.41
CA ILE A 56 24.46 -3.14 0.10
C ILE A 56 23.61 -2.35 -0.92
N PHE A 57 22.31 -2.23 -0.69
CA PHE A 57 21.33 -1.82 -1.71
C PHE A 57 20.71 -0.45 -1.45
N THR A 58 20.62 0.00 -0.19
CA THR A 58 19.96 1.26 0.16
C THR A 58 20.87 2.14 1.00
N LYS A 59 21.19 3.34 0.50
CA LYS A 59 21.95 4.35 1.25
C LYS A 59 21.02 5.44 1.74
N ILE A 60 20.81 5.50 3.06
CA ILE A 60 20.01 6.53 3.72
C ILE A 60 20.96 7.53 4.39
N SER A 61 20.66 8.83 4.29
CA SER A 61 21.39 9.87 5.03
C SER A 61 20.47 10.47 6.10
N PHE A 62 20.93 10.44 7.35
CA PHE A 62 20.22 11.06 8.46
C PHE A 62 19.96 12.56 8.19
N GLU A 63 20.98 13.28 7.73
CA GLU A 63 20.88 14.71 7.45
C GLU A 63 19.84 15.01 6.35
N GLN A 64 19.80 14.20 5.29
CA GLN A 64 18.81 14.34 4.22
C GLN A 64 17.40 13.99 4.71
N LEU A 65 17.28 12.93 5.51
CA LEU A 65 16.00 12.49 6.07
C LEU A 65 15.41 13.57 6.99
N ILE A 66 16.20 14.10 7.92
CA ILE A 66 15.77 15.20 8.80
C ILE A 66 15.38 16.44 8.01
N PHE A 67 16.13 16.77 6.94
CA PHE A 67 15.77 17.87 6.05
C PHE A 67 14.42 17.65 5.36
N LYS A 68 14.14 16.45 4.84
CA LYS A 68 12.85 16.09 4.22
C LYS A 68 11.71 16.17 5.24
N VAL A 69 11.87 15.55 6.42
CA VAL A 69 10.86 15.61 7.50
C VAL A 69 10.52 17.06 7.86
N LYS A 70 11.53 17.94 7.92
CA LYS A 70 11.34 19.36 8.26
C LYS A 70 10.69 20.18 7.16
N THR A 71 11.00 19.90 5.89
CA THR A 71 10.67 20.79 4.77
C THR A 71 9.51 20.29 3.90
N ASP A 72 9.47 18.99 3.64
CA ASP A 72 8.51 18.35 2.76
C ASP A 72 8.56 16.82 2.94
N PHE A 73 7.71 16.31 3.84
CA PHE A 73 7.68 14.88 4.18
C PHE A 73 7.37 14.00 2.96
N TYR A 74 6.67 14.51 1.95
CA TYR A 74 6.31 13.77 0.74
C TYR A 74 7.51 13.43 -0.16
N LYS A 75 8.71 13.93 0.15
CA LYS A 75 9.97 13.57 -0.53
C LYS A 75 10.71 12.40 0.11
N ILE A 76 10.16 11.85 1.19
CA ILE A 76 10.67 10.63 1.79
C ILE A 76 10.40 9.48 0.83
N ASN A 77 11.42 8.66 0.58
CA ASN A 77 11.29 7.45 -0.24
C ASN A 77 10.88 6.23 0.62
N PRO A 78 10.48 5.10 0.02
CA PRO A 78 10.02 3.93 0.77
C PRO A 78 11.02 3.46 1.84
N SER A 79 12.31 3.32 1.52
CA SER A 79 13.29 2.85 2.49
C SER A 79 13.57 3.84 3.63
N GLU A 80 13.47 5.14 3.36
CA GLU A 80 13.54 6.19 4.38
C GLU A 80 12.32 6.13 5.31
N PHE A 81 11.14 5.84 4.77
CA PHE A 81 9.92 5.67 5.54
C PHE A 81 9.98 4.40 6.40
N GLU A 82 10.40 3.27 5.83
CA GLU A 82 10.63 2.02 6.56
C GLU A 82 11.60 2.24 7.74
N ALA A 83 12.71 2.96 7.53
CA ALA A 83 13.64 3.27 8.61
C ALA A 83 13.01 4.09 9.75
N ILE A 84 12.09 5.02 9.42
CA ILE A 84 11.34 5.79 10.42
C ILE A 84 10.40 4.86 11.20
N MET A 85 9.61 4.04 10.50
CA MET A 85 8.62 3.15 11.13
C MET A 85 9.29 2.09 12.01
N ASP A 86 10.37 1.47 11.52
CA ASP A 86 11.20 0.54 12.29
C ASP A 86 11.72 1.16 13.60
N TRP A 87 12.17 2.41 13.52
CA TRP A 87 12.63 3.16 14.68
C TRP A 87 11.48 3.42 15.65
N VAL A 88 10.33 3.87 15.13
CA VAL A 88 9.14 4.18 15.92
C VAL A 88 8.65 2.94 16.67
N HIS A 89 8.44 1.83 15.96
CA HIS A 89 7.96 0.59 16.56
C HIS A 89 8.92 0.08 17.62
N LYS A 90 10.24 0.01 17.37
CA LYS A 90 11.16 -0.60 18.35
C LYS A 90 11.41 0.24 19.61
N TYR A 91 11.31 1.56 19.51
CA TYR A 91 11.59 2.45 20.64
C TYR A 91 10.33 2.96 21.36
N TYR A 92 9.15 2.85 20.73
CA TYR A 92 7.88 3.35 21.28
C TYR A 92 6.74 2.32 21.30
N ASN A 93 6.97 1.02 21.04
CA ASN A 93 5.92 -0.02 21.00
C ASN A 93 5.09 -0.18 22.28
N ASP A 94 5.65 0.10 23.46
CA ASP A 94 4.95 -0.12 24.74
C ASP A 94 3.94 1.00 25.08
N ASN A 95 3.66 1.92 24.17
CA ASN A 95 2.45 2.71 24.31
C ASN A 95 1.27 1.74 24.23
N GLU A 96 0.40 1.72 25.24
CA GLU A 96 -0.78 0.82 25.29
C GLU A 96 -1.66 0.93 24.04
N ASP A 97 -1.46 1.98 23.24
CA ASP A 97 -2.10 2.26 21.97
C ASP A 97 -1.07 2.86 20.98
N ILE A 98 -0.36 1.99 20.24
CA ILE A 98 0.63 2.38 19.23
C ILE A 98 -0.02 3.16 18.07
N ASP A 99 -1.27 2.83 17.73
CA ASP A 99 -2.00 3.47 16.64
C ASP A 99 -2.27 4.93 16.98
N LYS A 100 -2.73 5.20 18.20
CA LYS A 100 -2.87 6.56 18.71
C LYS A 100 -1.55 7.31 18.71
N PHE A 101 -0.45 6.64 19.08
CA PHE A 101 0.88 7.26 19.04
C PHE A 101 1.28 7.64 17.61
N LEU A 102 1.05 6.76 16.62
CA LEU A 102 1.30 7.06 15.21
C LEU A 102 0.47 8.26 14.74
N ILE A 103 -0.80 8.34 15.13
CA ILE A 103 -1.69 9.47 14.80
C ILE A 103 -1.17 10.79 15.39
N GLU A 104 -0.59 10.76 16.60
CA GLU A 104 0.08 11.92 17.21
C GLU A 104 1.34 12.34 16.43
N LEU A 105 2.05 11.39 15.83
CA LEU A 105 3.17 11.65 14.91
C LEU A 105 2.69 12.20 13.55
N GLY A 106 1.39 12.17 13.26
CA GLY A 106 0.83 12.54 11.98
C GLY A 106 0.88 11.41 10.96
N LEU A 107 0.98 10.16 11.42
CA LEU A 107 0.95 8.94 10.63
C LEU A 107 -0.34 8.21 10.97
N GLU A 108 -1.29 8.19 10.05
CA GLU A 108 -2.58 7.54 10.27
C GLU A 108 -2.64 6.30 9.37
N GLU A 109 -2.68 5.12 9.99
CA GLU A 109 -2.93 3.88 9.27
C GLU A 109 -4.34 3.92 8.68
N ILE A 110 -4.48 3.55 7.41
CA ILE A 110 -5.76 3.59 6.69
C ILE A 110 -6.48 2.25 6.84
N GLU A 111 -5.90 1.21 6.25
CA GLU A 111 -6.41 -0.16 6.19
C GLU A 111 -5.30 -1.06 5.63
N SER A 112 -5.35 -2.37 5.93
CA SER A 112 -4.44 -3.37 5.35
C SER A 112 -5.23 -4.55 4.78
N PHE A 113 -4.81 -5.04 3.60
CA PHE A 113 -5.43 -6.25 3.06
C PHE A 113 -5.05 -7.52 3.83
N ASN A 114 -3.96 -7.48 4.62
CA ASN A 114 -3.54 -8.56 5.51
C ASN A 114 -3.51 -9.93 4.81
N THR A 115 -3.00 -9.98 3.59
CA THR A 115 -2.94 -11.21 2.79
C THR A 115 -1.61 -11.36 2.09
N LYS A 116 -1.09 -12.59 2.03
CA LYS A 116 0.15 -12.90 1.31
C LYS A 116 0.07 -12.64 -0.21
N PHE A 117 -1.15 -12.48 -0.75
CA PHE A 117 -1.41 -12.19 -2.16
C PHE A 117 -1.63 -10.69 -2.43
N GLU A 118 -1.39 -9.82 -1.45
CA GLU A 118 -1.64 -8.39 -1.57
C GLU A 118 -0.79 -7.74 -2.67
N ASN A 119 0.48 -8.15 -2.77
CA ASN A 119 1.35 -7.77 -3.87
C ASN A 119 0.75 -8.08 -5.24
N ASP A 120 0.26 -9.32 -5.40
CA ASP A 120 -0.34 -9.75 -6.67
C ASP A 120 -1.65 -9.01 -6.95
N LEU A 121 -2.41 -8.65 -5.91
CA LEU A 121 -3.66 -7.90 -6.04
C LEU A 121 -3.39 -6.52 -6.64
N PHE A 122 -2.49 -5.76 -6.02
CA PHE A 122 -2.11 -4.46 -6.55
C PHE A 122 -1.37 -4.57 -7.89
N PHE A 123 -0.56 -5.62 -8.09
CA PHE A 123 0.11 -5.88 -9.38
C PHE A 123 -0.91 -6.03 -10.50
N PHE A 124 -1.99 -6.77 -10.27
CA PHE A 124 -3.10 -6.93 -11.21
C PHE A 124 -3.84 -5.62 -11.44
N GLY A 125 -4.07 -4.84 -10.38
CA GLY A 125 -4.67 -3.51 -10.50
C GLY A 125 -3.86 -2.59 -11.42
N ILE A 126 -2.56 -2.44 -11.14
CA ILE A 126 -1.65 -1.61 -11.93
C ILE A 126 -1.53 -2.12 -13.36
N ASN A 127 -1.26 -3.41 -13.57
CA ASN A 127 -1.09 -3.94 -14.93
C ASN A 127 -2.37 -3.89 -15.75
N GLY A 128 -3.52 -4.17 -15.14
CA GLY A 128 -4.81 -4.05 -15.81
C GLY A 128 -5.06 -2.64 -16.30
N ILE A 129 -4.75 -1.64 -15.47
CA ILE A 129 -4.81 -0.22 -15.83
C ILE A 129 -3.79 0.13 -16.94
N ASN A 130 -2.55 -0.34 -16.85
CA ASN A 130 -1.51 -0.04 -17.83
C ASN A 130 -1.81 -0.66 -19.21
N ASN A 131 -2.31 -1.89 -19.23
CA ASN A 131 -2.79 -2.55 -20.45
C ASN A 131 -3.93 -1.74 -21.11
N TYR A 132 -4.80 -1.13 -20.30
CA TYR A 132 -5.86 -0.26 -20.80
C TYR A 132 -5.32 1.08 -21.33
N TYR A 133 -4.47 1.79 -20.60
CA TYR A 133 -3.94 3.10 -21.04
C TYR A 133 -3.01 2.99 -22.24
N SER A 134 -2.22 1.93 -22.35
CA SER A 134 -1.42 1.66 -23.55
C SER A 134 -2.30 1.48 -24.80
N THR A 135 -3.52 0.98 -24.62
CA THR A 135 -4.49 0.78 -25.72
C THR A 135 -5.18 2.09 -26.15
N ILE A 136 -5.35 3.08 -25.26
CA ILE A 136 -6.17 4.28 -25.53
C ILE A 136 -5.40 5.60 -25.53
N LYS A 137 -4.39 5.79 -24.68
CA LYS A 137 -3.65 7.05 -24.54
C LYS A 137 -2.23 7.04 -25.11
N LYS A 138 -1.73 5.93 -25.65
CA LYS A 138 -0.36 5.72 -26.21
C LYS A 138 0.81 6.01 -25.25
N ASP A 139 0.59 6.73 -24.16
CA ASP A 139 1.55 6.90 -23.09
C ASP A 139 1.40 5.74 -22.10
N ASN A 140 2.46 4.94 -22.02
CA ASN A 140 2.61 3.88 -21.04
C ASN A 140 2.74 4.50 -19.64
N PHE A 141 1.64 4.59 -18.90
CA PHE A 141 1.72 4.71 -17.45
C PHE A 141 2.38 3.41 -16.98
N TRP A 142 3.64 3.46 -16.55
CA TRP A 142 4.29 2.34 -15.88
C TRP A 142 4.88 2.89 -14.59
N LYS A 143 4.16 2.63 -13.50
CA LYS A 143 4.59 2.85 -12.13
C LYS A 143 4.71 1.47 -11.49
N GLU A 144 5.86 1.19 -10.87
CA GLU A 144 6.06 0.00 -10.04
C GLU A 144 5.12 0.07 -8.82
N LEU A 145 4.76 -1.07 -8.21
CA LEU A 145 3.88 -1.13 -7.03
C LEU A 145 4.31 -0.18 -5.92
N ASP A 146 5.62 -0.13 -5.73
CA ASP A 146 6.39 0.66 -4.77
C ASP A 146 6.30 2.19 -5.05
N THR A 147 5.65 2.58 -6.16
CA THR A 147 5.57 3.96 -6.65
C THR A 147 4.14 4.51 -6.75
N LEU A 148 3.12 3.76 -6.31
CA LEU A 148 1.80 4.35 -6.02
C LEU A 148 1.95 5.34 -4.87
N SER A 149 2.25 6.57 -5.24
CA SER A 149 2.79 7.56 -4.31
C SER A 149 1.77 8.64 -3.98
N ASN A 150 0.52 8.54 -4.45
CA ASN A 150 -0.53 9.48 -4.06
C ASN A 150 -1.92 8.82 -4.06
N ALA A 151 -2.83 9.46 -3.33
CA ALA A 151 -4.18 8.97 -3.13
C ALA A 151 -5.04 8.92 -4.40
N GLU A 152 -4.79 9.77 -5.39
CA GLU A 152 -5.53 9.75 -6.66
C GLU A 152 -5.19 8.49 -7.47
N GLU A 153 -3.89 8.19 -7.58
CA GLU A 153 -3.40 6.99 -8.24
C GLU A 153 -3.86 5.72 -7.51
N MET A 154 -3.82 5.72 -6.17
CA MET A 154 -4.33 4.61 -5.38
C MET A 154 -5.84 4.41 -5.60
N ASN A 155 -6.63 5.49 -5.60
CA ASN A 155 -8.07 5.40 -5.86
C ASN A 155 -8.38 4.81 -7.24
N LEU A 156 -7.60 5.17 -8.27
CA LEU A 156 -7.76 4.60 -9.60
C LEU A 156 -7.52 3.08 -9.61
N VAL A 157 -6.49 2.62 -8.90
CA VAL A 157 -6.19 1.18 -8.75
C VAL A 157 -7.32 0.47 -7.98
N LEU A 158 -7.79 1.04 -6.88
CA LEU A 158 -8.88 0.48 -6.09
C LEU A 158 -10.21 0.43 -6.88
N ASP A 159 -10.48 1.43 -7.72
CA ASP A 159 -11.65 1.43 -8.61
C ASP A 159 -11.59 0.29 -9.64
N PHE A 160 -10.42 0.07 -10.24
CA PHE A 160 -10.21 -1.04 -11.15
C PHE A 160 -10.40 -2.38 -10.42
N LEU A 161 -9.80 -2.53 -9.25
CA LEU A 161 -9.91 -3.75 -8.44
C LEU A 161 -11.35 -4.00 -7.97
N THR A 162 -12.12 -2.94 -7.68
CA THR A 162 -13.56 -3.04 -7.37
C THR A 162 -14.29 -3.72 -8.52
N PHE A 163 -14.12 -3.25 -9.75
CA PHE A 163 -14.77 -3.87 -10.91
C PHE A 163 -14.29 -5.31 -11.15
N LEU A 164 -12.99 -5.56 -10.97
CA LEU A 164 -12.42 -6.89 -11.11
C LEU A 164 -12.98 -7.88 -10.09
N MET A 165 -13.09 -7.49 -8.81
CA MET A 165 -13.65 -8.34 -7.75
C MET A 165 -15.12 -8.61 -8.00
N ILE A 166 -15.90 -7.59 -8.40
CA ILE A 166 -17.32 -7.80 -8.76
C ILE A 166 -17.45 -8.83 -9.89
N LYS A 167 -16.55 -8.80 -10.89
CA LYS A 167 -16.54 -9.80 -11.97
C LYS A 167 -16.25 -11.22 -11.46
N PHE A 168 -15.28 -11.38 -10.56
CA PHE A 168 -15.03 -12.66 -9.92
C PHE A 168 -16.27 -13.18 -9.17
N ILE A 169 -16.92 -12.34 -8.35
CA ILE A 169 -18.13 -12.69 -7.59
C ILE A 169 -19.22 -13.19 -8.53
N ILE A 170 -19.60 -12.38 -9.53
CA ILE A 170 -20.66 -12.70 -10.50
C ILE A 170 -20.38 -14.02 -11.23
N SER A 171 -19.10 -14.32 -11.51
CA SER A 171 -18.71 -15.53 -12.24
C SER A 171 -18.73 -16.81 -11.41
N ASN A 172 -18.65 -16.68 -10.08
CA ASN A 172 -18.65 -17.80 -9.13
C ASN A 172 -20.04 -18.10 -8.58
N THR A 173 -20.97 -17.16 -8.67
CA THR A 173 -22.36 -17.37 -8.27
C THR A 173 -23.14 -18.13 -9.34
N GLU A 174 -23.57 -19.37 -9.02
CA GLU A 174 -24.36 -20.22 -9.93
C GLU A 174 -25.85 -19.78 -10.04
N THR A 175 -26.31 -18.87 -9.18
CA THR A 175 -27.71 -18.43 -9.12
C THR A 175 -27.84 -16.92 -9.04
N ASN A 176 -28.81 -16.37 -9.79
CA ASN A 176 -29.16 -14.94 -9.80
C ASN A 176 -29.80 -14.53 -8.47
N THR A 177 -28.97 -14.17 -7.48
CA THR A 177 -29.41 -13.63 -6.19
C THR A 177 -29.68 -12.13 -6.28
N LYS A 178 -30.44 -11.58 -5.32
CA LYS A 178 -30.66 -10.14 -5.19
C LYS A 178 -29.33 -9.37 -5.08
N GLU A 179 -28.39 -9.91 -4.32
CA GLU A 179 -27.03 -9.36 -4.14
C GLU A 179 -26.28 -9.32 -5.48
N GLN A 180 -26.37 -10.38 -6.31
CA GLN A 180 -25.76 -10.37 -7.63
C GLN A 180 -26.37 -9.29 -8.55
N PHE A 181 -27.69 -9.07 -8.49
CA PHE A 181 -28.32 -7.96 -9.23
C PHE A 181 -27.85 -6.59 -8.73
N GLU A 182 -27.67 -6.40 -7.43
CA GLU A 182 -27.12 -5.17 -6.86
C GLU A 182 -25.69 -4.92 -7.36
N LEU A 183 -24.86 -5.96 -7.43
CA LEU A 183 -23.50 -5.89 -7.97
C LEU A 183 -23.46 -5.61 -9.49
N ILE A 184 -24.34 -6.23 -10.27
CA ILE A 184 -24.49 -5.94 -11.70
C ILE A 184 -24.91 -4.47 -11.89
N ASN A 185 -25.88 -3.99 -11.13
CA ASN A 185 -26.31 -2.60 -11.17
C ASN A 185 -25.17 -1.65 -10.77
N LYS A 186 -24.31 -2.02 -9.81
CA LYS A 186 -23.13 -1.24 -9.43
C LYS A 186 -22.11 -1.15 -10.58
N LEU A 187 -21.91 -2.22 -11.34
CA LEU A 187 -21.11 -2.20 -12.57
C LEU A 187 -21.73 -1.32 -13.66
N GLU A 188 -23.04 -1.40 -13.87
CA GLU A 188 -23.72 -0.68 -14.95
C GLU A 188 -23.79 0.83 -14.69
N ASN A 189 -24.00 1.24 -13.44
CA ASN A 189 -24.24 2.64 -13.05
C ASN A 189 -22.98 3.37 -12.56
N ALA A 190 -21.77 2.87 -12.85
CA ALA A 190 -20.54 3.54 -12.48
C ALA A 190 -20.29 4.81 -13.34
N GLU A 191 -20.95 5.92 -12.96
CA GLU A 191 -20.84 7.21 -13.65
C GLU A 191 -19.37 7.66 -13.79
N GLY A 192 -18.99 8.06 -15.01
CA GLY A 192 -17.66 8.58 -15.30
C GLY A 192 -16.51 7.55 -15.29
N LYS A 193 -16.82 6.24 -15.18
CA LYS A 193 -15.81 5.16 -15.11
C LYS A 193 -16.01 4.03 -16.14
N THR A 194 -16.76 4.30 -17.22
CA THR A 194 -17.10 3.29 -18.25
C THR A 194 -15.88 2.57 -18.81
N GLU A 195 -14.86 3.36 -19.16
CA GLU A 195 -13.60 2.90 -19.68
C GLU A 195 -12.84 1.95 -18.74
N LEU A 196 -12.76 2.31 -17.46
CA LEU A 196 -12.06 1.52 -16.44
C LEU A 196 -12.79 0.20 -16.18
N LYS A 197 -14.12 0.23 -16.23
CA LYS A 197 -14.94 -0.98 -16.16
C LYS A 197 -14.66 -1.91 -17.34
N GLU A 198 -14.63 -1.39 -18.57
CA GLU A 198 -14.30 -2.19 -19.76
C GLU A 198 -12.91 -2.82 -19.64
N ALA A 199 -11.93 -2.06 -19.15
CA ALA A 199 -10.59 -2.56 -18.86
C ALA A 199 -10.61 -3.77 -17.91
N ALA A 200 -11.31 -3.62 -16.78
CA ALA A 200 -11.41 -4.68 -15.79
C ALA A 200 -12.10 -5.92 -16.35
N CYS A 201 -13.13 -5.75 -17.20
CA CYS A 201 -13.79 -6.86 -17.89
C CYS A 201 -12.82 -7.62 -18.82
N LEU A 202 -12.05 -6.91 -19.65
CA LEU A 202 -11.09 -7.53 -20.57
C LEU A 202 -9.95 -8.23 -19.82
N PHE A 203 -9.46 -7.61 -18.75
CA PHE A 203 -8.42 -8.19 -17.92
C PHE A 203 -8.92 -9.46 -17.21
N PHE A 204 -10.15 -9.46 -16.72
CA PHE A 204 -10.78 -10.64 -16.15
C PHE A 204 -10.82 -11.83 -17.12
N GLU A 205 -11.20 -11.60 -18.38
CA GLU A 205 -11.18 -12.67 -19.40
C GLU A 205 -9.76 -13.22 -19.63
N THR A 206 -8.74 -12.35 -19.55
CA THR A 206 -7.33 -12.76 -19.60
C THR A 206 -6.99 -13.69 -18.43
N LEU A 207 -7.36 -13.31 -17.20
CA LEU A 207 -7.11 -14.13 -16.00
C LEU A 207 -7.84 -15.49 -16.06
N LYS A 208 -8.99 -15.57 -16.72
CA LYS A 208 -9.74 -16.83 -16.90
C LYS A 208 -9.18 -17.75 -17.98
N ASP A 209 -8.39 -17.25 -18.93
CA ASP A 209 -7.76 -18.09 -19.93
C ASP A 209 -6.61 -18.90 -19.32
N MET A 210 -6.95 -20.09 -18.82
CA MET A 210 -6.03 -21.05 -18.20
C MET A 210 -4.94 -21.57 -19.17
N ASN A 211 -5.07 -21.31 -20.48
CA ASN A 211 -4.05 -21.67 -21.45
C ASN A 211 -2.97 -20.60 -21.60
N SER A 212 -3.24 -19.36 -21.19
CA SER A 212 -2.26 -18.27 -21.27
C SER A 212 -1.10 -18.47 -20.29
N ASP A 213 0.10 -18.07 -20.70
CA ASP A 213 1.29 -18.14 -19.84
C ASP A 213 1.14 -17.24 -18.60
N TYR A 214 0.42 -16.13 -18.75
CA TYR A 214 0.11 -15.20 -17.66
C TYR A 214 -0.72 -15.88 -16.55
N SER A 215 -1.83 -16.50 -16.91
CA SER A 215 -2.71 -17.15 -15.92
C SER A 215 -2.08 -18.38 -15.26
N LYS A 216 -1.20 -19.08 -15.98
CA LYS A 216 -0.40 -20.18 -15.40
C LYS A 216 0.61 -19.67 -14.38
N MET A 217 1.27 -18.53 -14.65
CA MET A 217 2.27 -17.96 -13.76
C MET A 217 1.66 -17.49 -12.43
N TYR A 218 0.42 -16.97 -12.46
CA TYR A 218 -0.27 -16.44 -11.28
C TYR A 218 -1.46 -17.28 -10.83
N SER A 219 -1.45 -18.59 -11.10
CA SER A 219 -2.60 -19.47 -10.85
C SER A 219 -3.08 -19.45 -9.39
N ASP A 220 -2.14 -19.43 -8.44
CA ASP A 220 -2.45 -19.44 -7.01
C ASP A 220 -3.15 -18.14 -6.58
N SER A 221 -2.67 -17.01 -7.08
CA SER A 221 -3.21 -15.68 -6.78
C SER A 221 -4.59 -15.51 -7.42
N ILE A 222 -4.76 -15.94 -8.67
CA ILE A 222 -6.06 -15.94 -9.35
C ILE A 222 -7.07 -16.83 -8.61
N HIS A 223 -6.65 -18.03 -8.19
CA HIS A 223 -7.49 -18.93 -7.42
C HIS A 223 -7.92 -18.31 -6.08
N TYR A 224 -6.97 -17.71 -5.37
CA TYR A 224 -7.23 -17.01 -4.12
C TYR A 224 -8.22 -15.84 -4.31
N PHE A 225 -8.01 -14.98 -5.32
CA PHE A 225 -8.92 -13.85 -5.60
C PHE A 225 -10.31 -14.33 -5.96
N SER A 226 -10.42 -15.38 -6.77
CA SER A 226 -11.71 -15.99 -7.10
C SER A 226 -12.46 -16.44 -5.84
N GLN A 227 -11.79 -17.13 -4.92
CA GLN A 227 -12.42 -17.64 -3.69
C GLN A 227 -12.76 -16.56 -2.66
N ASN A 228 -12.03 -15.44 -2.66
CA ASN A 228 -12.10 -14.42 -1.62
C ASN A 228 -12.64 -13.08 -2.13
N ALA A 229 -13.22 -13.04 -3.34
CA ALA A 229 -13.58 -11.80 -4.02
C ALA A 229 -14.53 -10.91 -3.21
N GLU A 230 -15.49 -11.47 -2.48
CA GLU A 230 -16.41 -10.71 -1.61
C GLU A 230 -15.68 -10.03 -0.46
N SER A 231 -14.82 -10.78 0.25
CA SER A 231 -14.03 -10.23 1.36
C SER A 231 -13.04 -9.18 0.88
N LEU A 232 -12.41 -9.40 -0.28
CA LEU A 232 -11.52 -8.44 -0.91
C LEU A 232 -12.26 -7.19 -1.36
N LEU A 233 -13.47 -7.32 -1.93
CA LEU A 233 -14.30 -6.18 -2.31
C LEU A 233 -14.62 -5.30 -1.10
N SER A 234 -15.03 -5.90 0.02
CA SER A 234 -15.27 -5.15 1.27
C SER A 234 -14.00 -4.38 1.70
N LYS A 235 -12.84 -5.05 1.71
CA LYS A 235 -11.57 -4.40 2.08
C LYS A 235 -11.17 -3.28 1.13
N ILE A 236 -11.41 -3.43 -0.18
CA ILE A 236 -11.18 -2.37 -1.17
C ILE A 236 -12.08 -1.17 -0.86
N GLU A 237 -13.36 -1.40 -0.55
CA GLU A 237 -14.32 -0.35 -0.22
C GLU A 237 -13.95 0.37 1.08
N ASP A 238 -13.56 -0.37 2.11
CA ASP A 238 -13.06 0.17 3.38
C ASP A 238 -11.81 1.03 3.15
N PHE A 239 -10.86 0.55 2.34
CA PHE A 239 -9.68 1.32 1.94
C PHE A 239 -10.07 2.60 1.21
N GLN A 240 -10.96 2.53 0.22
CA GLN A 240 -11.43 3.69 -0.54
C GLN A 240 -12.09 4.74 0.36
N ALA A 241 -12.96 4.30 1.28
CA ALA A 241 -13.54 5.17 2.29
C ALA A 241 -12.45 5.78 3.19
N GLY A 242 -11.49 4.94 3.57
CA GLY A 242 -10.28 5.31 4.27
C GLY A 242 -9.55 6.46 3.59
N ILE A 243 -9.31 6.45 2.27
CA ILE A 243 -8.59 7.53 1.57
C ILE A 243 -9.48 8.64 0.98
N ALA A 244 -10.78 8.62 1.26
CA ALA A 244 -11.70 9.62 0.74
C ALA A 244 -11.27 11.04 1.11
N ASN A 245 -11.26 11.95 0.13
CA ASN A 245 -10.84 13.35 0.25
C ASN A 245 -9.38 13.57 0.68
N TYR A 246 -8.54 12.53 0.69
CA TYR A 246 -7.10 12.67 0.89
C TYR A 246 -6.42 12.91 -0.46
N ASN A 247 -5.60 13.96 -0.55
CA ASN A 247 -4.86 14.33 -1.77
C ASN A 247 -3.34 14.23 -1.58
N GLY A 248 -2.88 13.57 -0.50
CA GLY A 248 -1.47 13.45 -0.17
C GLY A 248 -0.84 12.14 -0.66
N VAL A 249 0.42 11.94 -0.25
CA VAL A 249 1.17 10.70 -0.48
C VAL A 249 0.69 9.62 0.49
N ILE A 250 0.45 8.43 -0.03
CA ILE A 250 0.21 7.23 0.77
C ILE A 250 1.54 6.50 0.87
N PHE A 251 2.02 6.30 2.09
CA PHE A 251 3.24 5.53 2.34
C PHE A 251 2.90 4.08 2.63
N ILE A 252 3.79 3.19 2.22
CA ILE A 252 3.65 1.74 2.34
C ILE A 252 4.77 1.23 3.23
N GLU A 253 4.42 0.46 4.25
CA GLU A 253 5.36 -0.28 5.09
C GLU A 253 5.18 -1.78 4.87
N ALA A 254 6.27 -2.48 4.56
CA ALA A 254 6.26 -3.94 4.43
C ALA A 254 6.31 -4.61 5.82
N CYS A 255 5.31 -5.43 6.14
CA CYS A 255 5.27 -6.20 7.37
C CYS A 255 5.74 -7.65 7.12
N PHE A 256 6.77 -8.10 7.84
CA PHE A 256 7.39 -9.42 7.72
C PHE A 256 7.31 -10.23 9.02
#